data_AF-A0A953SLQ3-F1
#
_entry.id   AF-A0A953SLQ3-F1
#
_cell.length_a   1.000
_cell.length_b   1.000
_cell.length_c   1.000
_cell.angle_alpha   90.00
_cell.angle_beta   90.00
_cell.angle_gamma   90.00
#
_symmetry.space_group_name_H-M   'P 1'
#
loop_
_entity.id
_entity.type
_entity.pdbx_description
1 polymer ?
#
loop_
_entity_poly.entity_id
_entity_poly.type
_entity_poly.pdbx_seq_one_letter_code
_entity_poly.pdbx_strand_id
1 'polypeptide(L)' 'MNILNKINMLSENPRPVGTQKLSNLDSYRIRSGNYRVLYEVNDKSRSIFIFRIKHRKEAYK' A
#
# COMPACT_ATOMS: atom_id res chain seq x y z
N MET A 1 -5.16 1.74 -14.48
CA MET A 1 -3.92 1.39 -13.76
C MET A 1 -4.10 0.01 -13.15
N ASN A 2 -3.21 -0.94 -13.44
CA ASN A 2 -3.27 -2.31 -12.91
C ASN A 2 -2.76 -2.33 -11.46
N ILE A 3 -3.53 -2.90 -10.53
CA ILE A 3 -3.15 -3.01 -9.11
C ILE A 3 -1.91 -3.87 -8.91
N LEU A 4 -1.77 -4.96 -9.68
CA LEU A 4 -0.63 -5.88 -9.59
C LEU A 4 0.69 -5.16 -9.89
N ASN A 5 0.73 -4.35 -10.94
CA ASN A 5 1.92 -3.56 -11.28
C ASN A 5 2.29 -2.63 -10.13
N LYS A 6 1.30 -1.99 -9.50
CA LYS A 6 1.56 -1.06 -8.39
C LYS A 6 2.09 -1.77 -7.15
N ILE A 7 1.63 -3.00 -6.89
CA ILE A 7 2.13 -3.86 -5.82
C ILE A 7 3.56 -4.31 -6.11
N ASN A 8 3.85 -4.76 -7.34
CA ASN A 8 5.19 -5.17 -7.72
C ASN A 8 6.20 -4.03 -7.58
N MET A 9 5.84 -2.80 -7.94
CA MET A 9 6.71 -1.63 -7.74
C MET A 9 7.08 -1.38 -6.26
N LEU A 10 6.30 -1.88 -5.30
CA LEU A 10 6.63 -1.71 -3.89
C LEU A 10 7.89 -2.50 -3.51
N SER A 11 8.24 -3.58 -4.22
CA SER A 11 9.47 -4.33 -3.94
C SER A 11 10.74 -3.53 -4.25
N GLU A 12 10.69 -2.68 -5.27
CA GLU A 12 11.80 -1.79 -5.67
C GLU A 12 11.87 -0.55 -4.78
N ASN A 13 10.71 0.06 -4.51
CA ASN A 13 10.59 1.21 -3.63
C ASN A 13 9.39 1.00 -2.71
N PRO A 14 9.60 0.62 -1.43
CA PRO A 14 8.52 0.35 -0.49
C PRO A 14 7.73 1.61 -0.08
N ARG A 15 8.28 2.81 -0.32
CA ARG A 15 7.67 4.09 0.08
C ARG A 15 7.67 5.08 -1.10
N PRO A 16 7.03 4.74 -2.23
CA PRO A 16 7.08 5.58 -3.43
C PRO A 16 6.22 6.84 -3.25
N VAL A 17 6.39 7.81 -4.14
CA VAL A 17 5.61 9.05 -4.15
C VAL A 17 4.10 8.76 -4.15
N GLY A 18 3.35 9.49 -3.33
CA GLY A 18 1.91 9.30 -3.13
C GLY A 18 1.54 8.30 -2.04
N THR A 19 2.53 7.68 -1.40
CA THR A 19 2.35 6.91 -0.17
C THR A 19 2.06 7.83 1.01
N GLN A 20 1.13 7.43 1.86
CA GLN A 20 0.82 8.13 3.11
C GLN A 20 1.00 7.19 4.28
N LYS A 21 1.81 7.60 5.27
CA LYS A 21 1.92 6.89 6.55
C LYS A 21 0.60 7.05 7.32
N LEU A 22 0.10 5.97 7.90
CA LEU A 22 -1.07 6.02 8.78
C LEU A 22 -0.59 6.27 10.21
N SER A 23 -1.29 7.14 10.93
CA SER A 23 -0.81 7.82 12.14
C SER A 23 -0.52 6.93 13.34
N ASN A 24 -0.96 5.66 13.34
CA ASN A 24 -0.94 4.82 14.55
C ASN A 24 -0.19 3.48 14.39
N LEU A 25 0.35 3.17 13.21
CA LEU A 25 1.03 1.91 12.89
C LEU A 25 2.17 2.20 11.91
N ASP A 26 3.19 1.32 11.80
CA ASP A 26 4.15 1.32 10.67
C ASP A 26 3.51 0.81 9.37
N SER A 27 2.28 1.28 9.15
CA SER A 27 1.45 1.00 8.01
C SER A 27 1.35 2.22 7.09
N TYR A 28 1.25 1.91 5.82
CA TYR A 28 1.28 2.83 4.71
C TYR A 28 0.07 2.58 3.84
N ARG A 29 -0.39 3.63 3.18
CA ARG A 29 -1.45 3.59 2.19
C ARG A 29 -0.95 4.12 0.86
N ILE A 30 -1.20 3.37 -0.20
CA ILE A 30 -1.00 3.82 -1.56
C ILE A 30 -2.27 3.67 -2.40
N ARG A 31 -2.47 4.59 -3.35
CA ARG A 31 -3.57 4.56 -4.32
C ARG A 31 -3.11 3.89 -5.60
N SER A 32 -3.93 2.96 -6.10
CA SER A 32 -3.78 2.38 -7.43
C SER A 32 -5.11 2.44 -8.17
N GLY A 33 -5.32 3.50 -8.96
CA GLY A 33 -6.58 3.76 -9.63
C GLY A 33 -7.76 3.79 -8.63
N ASN A 34 -8.69 2.84 -8.77
CA ASN A 34 -9.85 2.72 -7.90
C ASN A 34 -9.59 1.94 -6.61
N TYR A 35 -8.36 1.49 -6.33
CA TYR A 35 -8.05 0.71 -5.14
C TYR A 35 -7.16 1.48 -4.16
N ARG A 36 -7.33 1.19 -2.88
CA ARG A 36 -6.43 1.56 -1.79
C ARG A 36 -5.76 0.28 -1.29
N VAL A 37 -4.43 0.30 -1.26
CA VAL A 37 -3.61 -0.78 -0.72
C VAL A 37 -3.05 -0.30 0.62
N LEU A 38 -3.30 -1.08 1.66
CA LEU A 38 -2.71 -0.91 2.98
C LEU A 38 -1.64 -1.97 3.18
N TYR A 39 -0.47 -1.53 3.60
CA TYR A 39 0.68 -2.40 3.74
C TYR A 39 1.61 -1.92 4.84
N GLU A 40 2.44 -2.81 5.36
CA GLU A 40 3.52 -2.52 6.29
C GLU A 40 4.85 -2.82 5.62
N VAL A 41 5.89 -2.09 6.03
CA VAL A 41 7.27 -2.32 5.58
C VAL A 41 8.07 -2.77 6.78
N ASN A 42 8.61 -3.99 6.71
CA ASN A 42 9.57 -4.47 7.68
C ASN A 42 10.97 -4.32 7.10
N ASP A 43 11.65 -3.23 7.48
CA ASP A 43 13.00 -2.94 6.98
C ASP A 43 14.04 -3.98 7.44
N LYS A 44 13.82 -4.64 8.60
CA LYS A 44 14.74 -5.67 9.11
C LYS A 44 14.73 -6.93 8.24
N SER A 45 13.54 -7.41 7.87
CA SER A 45 13.38 -8.59 7.02
C SER A 45 13.31 -8.28 5.53
N ARG A 46 13.39 -6.99 5.13
CA ARG A 46 13.23 -6.52 3.75
C ARG A 46 11.94 -7.05 3.11
N SER A 47 10.86 -7.06 3.88
CA SER A 47 9.58 -7.61 3.45
C SER A 47 8.45 -6.57 3.54
N ILE A 48 7.45 -6.78 2.71
CA ILE A 48 6.26 -5.92 2.62
C ILE A 48 5.05 -6.80 2.90
N PHE A 49 4.27 -6.42 3.91
CA PHE A 49 3.08 -7.16 4.29
C PHE A 49 1.84 -6.39 3.84
N ILE A 50 1.13 -6.91 2.84
CA ILE A 50 -0.10 -6.30 2.34
C ILE A 50 -1.27 -6.96 3.05
N PHE A 51 -1.86 -6.25 4.02
CA PHE A 51 -2.93 -6.80 4.85
C PHE A 51 -4.32 -6.38 4.38
N ARG A 52 -4.44 -5.36 3.51
CA ARG A 52 -5.75 -4.95 2.99
C ARG A 52 -5.69 -4.31 1.62
N ILE A 53 -6.58 -4.75 0.74
CA ILE A 53 -6.87 -4.10 -0.54
C ILE A 53 -8.36 -3.76 -0.54
N LYS A 54 -8.71 -2.48 -0.71
CA LYS A 54 -10.10 -2.01 -0.77
C LYS A 54 -10.37 -1.29 -2.06
N HIS A 55 -11.53 -1.55 -2.67
CA HIS A 55 -12.04 -0.69 -3.72
C HIS A 55 -12.51 0.66 -3.15
N ARG A 56 -12.36 1.75 -3.90
CA ARG A 56 -12.63 3.13 -3.45
C ARG A 56 -14.08 3.31 -3.04
N LYS A 57 -15.01 2.64 -3.74
CA LYS A 57 -16.45 2.66 -3.44
C LYS A 57 -16.81 1.92 -2.14
N GLU A 58 -15.98 0.96 -1.72
CA GLU A 58 -16.20 0.16 -0.50
C GLU A 58 -15.50 0.75 0.73
N ALA A 59 -14.70 1.80 0.54
CA ALA A 59 -13.97 2.45 1.62
C ALA A 59 -14.80 3.48 2.41
N TYR A 60 -16.03 3.77 1.96
CA TYR A 60 -16.97 4.74 2.58
C TYR A 60 -18.27 4.08 3.09
N LYS A 61 -18.23 2.78 3.38
CA LYS A 61 -19.25 2.12 4.20
C LYS A 61 -18.67 1.80 5.57
#